data_AF-A0A0Q9JIH8-F1
#
_entry.id   AF-A0A0Q9JIH8-F1
#
_cell.length_a   1.000
_cell.length_b   1.000
_cell.length_c   1.000
_cell.angle_alpha   90.00
_cell.angle_beta   90.00
_cell.angle_gamma   90.00
#
_symmetry.space_group_name_H-M   'P 1'
#
loop_
_entity.id
_entity.type
_entity.pdbx_description
1 polymer ?
#
loop_
_entity_poly.entity_id
_entity_poly.type
_entity_poly.pdbx_seq_one_letter_code
_entity_poly.pdbx_strand_id
1 'polypeptide(L)'
;MSVLPLSMMFHMLTGIVLDIGLFMRSTMLRETPTYAFTSLIYMVAALSVRAGIEVIARMFLLIMLLIAAFIAAVLLLAIENYDLAFLIPVMPDGIKPILKGAFFSSGFPYAECFLFTMLFPFVKKGTDGKLNRAMFLALSINIATLCISTICTIMLFGPLAGVKKYSIYELART
;
A
#
# COMPACT_ATOMS: atom_id res chain seq x y z
N MET A 1 -15.65 -7.00 21.29
CA MET A 1 -15.35 -6.73 19.87
C MET A 1 -16.51 -7.29 19.06
N SER A 2 -17.17 -6.48 18.23
CA SER A 2 -18.28 -6.95 17.38
C SER A 2 -17.79 -7.95 16.33
N VAL A 3 -18.67 -8.81 15.81
CA VAL A 3 -18.32 -9.86 14.84
C VAL A 3 -17.87 -9.27 13.49
N LEU A 4 -18.38 -8.09 13.13
CA LEU A 4 -18.17 -7.43 11.84
C LEU A 4 -16.72 -6.95 11.60
N PRO A 5 -16.04 -6.25 12.52
CA PRO A 5 -14.63 -5.91 12.37
C PRO A 5 -13.73 -7.15 12.23
N LEU A 6 -14.04 -8.22 12.98
CA LEU A 6 -13.24 -9.44 12.98
C LEU A 6 -13.27 -10.11 11.59
N SER A 7 -14.45 -10.22 10.97
CA SER A 7 -14.58 -10.81 9.63
C SER A 7 -13.89 -9.96 8.56
N MET A 8 -13.97 -8.63 8.66
CA MET A 8 -13.25 -7.70 7.78
C MET A 8 -11.73 -7.87 7.90
N MET A 9 -11.21 -8.01 9.12
CA MET A 9 -9.77 -8.25 9.35
C MET A 9 -9.30 -9.55 8.69
N PHE A 10 -10.04 -10.65 8.84
CA PHE A 10 -9.68 -11.92 8.20
C PHE A 10 -9.67 -11.81 6.67
N HIS A 11 -10.67 -11.12 6.10
CA HIS A 11 -10.75 -10.93 4.66
C HIS A 11 -9.55 -10.13 4.12
N MET A 12 -9.24 -8.98 4.73
CA MET A 12 -8.13 -8.12 4.31
C MET A 12 -6.77 -8.79 4.50
N LEU A 13 -6.55 -9.43 5.65
CA LEU A 13 -5.30 -10.15 5.94
C LEU A 13 -5.03 -11.25 4.89
N THR A 14 -6.06 -12.00 4.54
CA THR A 14 -5.95 -13.05 3.51
C THR A 14 -5.62 -12.45 2.15
N GLY A 15 -6.26 -11.33 1.79
CA GLY A 15 -5.98 -10.59 0.55
C GLY A 15 -4.51 -10.15 0.46
N ILE A 16 -3.99 -9.49 1.50
CA ILE A 16 -2.61 -8.97 1.51
C ILE A 16 -1.58 -10.09 1.37
N VAL A 17 -1.75 -11.19 2.13
CA VAL A 17 -0.82 -12.32 2.07
C VAL A 17 -0.84 -13.01 0.70
N LEU A 18 -2.04 -13.16 0.11
CA LEU A 18 -2.19 -13.70 -1.23
C LEU A 18 -1.60 -12.78 -2.30
N ASP A 19 -1.81 -11.47 -2.21
CA ASP A 19 -1.29 -10.50 -3.19
C ASP A 19 0.24 -10.55 -3.27
N ILE A 20 0.92 -10.63 -2.12
CA ILE A 20 2.39 -10.79 -2.08
C ILE A 20 2.78 -12.14 -2.69
N GLY A 21 2.12 -13.23 -2.31
CA GLY A 21 2.42 -14.56 -2.85
C GLY A 21 2.20 -14.66 -4.37
N LEU A 22 1.15 -14.00 -4.89
CA LEU A 22 0.86 -13.90 -6.31
C LEU A 22 1.87 -13.01 -7.04
N PHE A 23 2.31 -11.90 -6.43
CA PHE A 23 3.38 -11.07 -6.97
C PHE A 23 4.68 -11.89 -7.14
N MET A 24 5.09 -12.60 -6.10
CA MET A 24 6.29 -13.42 -6.14
C MET A 24 6.19 -14.50 -7.22
N ARG A 25 5.07 -15.23 -7.29
CA ARG A 25 4.86 -16.27 -8.31
C ARG A 25 4.69 -15.72 -9.73
N SER A 26 4.10 -14.54 -9.92
CA SER A 26 3.88 -14.03 -11.29
C SER A 26 5.12 -13.34 -11.87
N THR A 27 5.92 -12.70 -11.01
CA THR A 27 6.93 -11.74 -11.46
C THR A 27 8.35 -12.14 -11.09
N MET A 28 8.58 -12.71 -9.89
CA MET A 28 9.92 -12.96 -9.35
C MET A 28 10.38 -14.42 -9.51
N LEU A 29 9.67 -15.34 -8.88
CA LEU A 29 10.02 -16.76 -8.72
C LEU A 29 8.87 -17.62 -9.24
N ARG A 30 8.78 -17.72 -10.57
CA ARG A 30 7.62 -18.27 -11.27
C ARG A 30 7.35 -19.75 -11.02
N GLU A 31 8.42 -20.51 -10.80
CA GLU A 31 8.35 -21.94 -10.54
C GLU A 31 8.03 -22.25 -9.07
N THR A 32 8.15 -21.26 -8.17
CA THR A 32 7.89 -21.48 -6.75
C THR A 32 6.39 -21.40 -6.46
N PRO A 33 5.80 -22.40 -5.78
CA PRO A 33 4.38 -22.38 -5.48
C PRO A 33 4.04 -21.30 -4.44
N THR A 34 2.85 -20.71 -4.58
CA THR A 34 2.40 -19.59 -3.74
C THR A 34 2.38 -19.94 -2.24
N TYR A 35 2.11 -21.20 -1.88
CA TYR A 35 2.07 -21.62 -0.47
C TYR A 35 3.43 -21.48 0.24
N ALA A 36 4.55 -21.56 -0.51
CA ALA A 36 5.88 -21.37 0.08
C ALA A 36 6.03 -19.93 0.60
N PHE A 37 5.61 -18.93 -0.20
CA PHE A 37 5.62 -17.54 0.22
C PHE A 37 4.63 -17.25 1.35
N THR A 38 3.38 -17.73 1.23
CA THR A 38 2.37 -17.45 2.26
C THR A 38 2.74 -18.09 3.60
N SER A 39 3.30 -19.30 3.60
CA SER A 39 3.78 -19.96 4.83
C SER A 39 4.90 -19.18 5.53
N LEU A 40 5.87 -18.65 4.77
CA LEU A 40 6.94 -17.80 5.30
C LEU A 40 6.40 -16.50 5.88
N ILE A 41 5.45 -15.84 5.20
CA ILE A 41 4.80 -14.62 5.70
C ILE A 41 4.09 -14.90 7.03
N TYR A 42 3.32 -15.99 7.12
CA TYR A 42 2.67 -16.37 8.38
C TYR A 42 3.65 -16.72 9.49
N MET A 43 4.77 -17.39 9.17
CA MET A 43 5.81 -17.69 10.15
C MET A 43 6.43 -16.41 10.71
N VAL A 44 6.80 -15.46 9.85
CA VAL A 44 7.36 -14.17 10.28
C VAL A 44 6.32 -13.39 11.09
N ALA A 45 5.06 -13.34 10.64
CA ALA A 45 3.99 -12.68 11.38
C ALA A 45 3.80 -13.28 12.79
N ALA A 46 3.83 -14.61 12.93
CA ALA A 46 3.75 -15.28 14.22
C ALA A 46 4.92 -14.90 15.15
N LEU A 47 6.15 -14.83 14.61
CA LEU A 47 7.33 -14.38 15.36
C LEU A 47 7.22 -12.90 15.76
N SER A 48 6.74 -12.04 14.86
CA SER A 48 6.52 -10.61 15.15
C SER A 48 5.48 -10.40 16.25
N VAL A 49 4.37 -11.14 16.21
CA VAL A 49 3.36 -11.09 17.28
C VAL A 49 3.93 -11.55 18.61
N ARG A 50 4.75 -12.61 18.63
CA ARG A 50 5.44 -13.08 19.84
C ARG A 50 6.43 -12.06 20.41
N ALA A 51 7.05 -11.22 19.56
CA ALA A 51 7.94 -10.15 19.98
C ALA A 51 7.20 -8.94 20.59
N GLY A 52 5.89 -8.83 20.37
CA GLY A 52 5.03 -7.79 20.93
C GLY A 52 4.95 -6.51 20.08
N ILE A 53 3.92 -5.71 20.37
CA ILE A 53 3.56 -4.53 19.58
C ILE A 53 4.64 -3.43 19.56
N GLU A 54 5.43 -3.30 20.63
CA GLU A 54 6.50 -2.30 20.70
C GLU A 54 7.64 -2.61 19.71
N VAL A 55 7.96 -3.90 19.53
CA VAL A 55 8.95 -4.33 18.54
C VAL A 55 8.41 -4.12 17.13
N ILE A 56 7.13 -4.49 16.90
CA ILE A 56 6.45 -4.27 15.61
C ILE A 56 6.49 -2.79 15.23
N ALA A 57 6.12 -1.88 16.14
CA ALA A 57 6.08 -0.45 15.87
C ALA A 57 7.48 0.13 15.53
N ARG A 58 8.53 -0.31 16.24
CA ARG A 58 9.91 0.12 15.97
C ARG A 58 10.41 -0.37 14.60
N MET A 59 10.15 -1.64 14.28
CA MET A 59 10.53 -2.21 12.98
C MET A 59 9.74 -1.59 11.83
N PHE A 60 8.46 -1.28 12.05
CA PHE A 60 7.60 -0.66 11.04
C PHE A 60 8.15 0.69 10.57
N LEU A 61 8.67 1.52 11.47
CA LEU A 61 9.27 2.81 11.11
C LEU A 61 10.48 2.64 10.18
N LEU A 62 11.36 1.68 10.49
CA LEU A 62 12.54 1.38 9.67
C LEU A 62 12.14 0.85 8.29
N ILE A 63 11.19 -0.08 8.24
CA ILE A 63 10.68 -0.65 6.98
C ILE A 63 10.01 0.44 6.14
N MET A 64 9.22 1.31 6.75
CA MET A 64 8.52 2.38 6.04
C MET A 64 9.49 3.40 5.43
N LEU A 65 10.54 3.80 6.19
CA LEU A 65 11.57 4.69 5.67
C LEU A 65 12.33 4.06 4.50
N LEU A 66 12.67 2.78 4.61
CA LEU A 66 13.35 2.04 3.56
C LEU A 66 12.49 1.95 2.29
N ILE A 67 11.21 1.58 2.41
CA ILE A 67 10.27 1.52 1.29
C ILE A 67 10.09 2.89 0.64
N ALA A 68 9.91 3.94 1.43
CA ALA A 68 9.79 5.30 0.91
C ALA A 68 11.05 5.73 0.13
N ALA A 69 12.24 5.39 0.64
CA ALA A 69 13.49 5.65 -0.05
C ALA A 69 13.60 4.89 -1.38
N PHE A 70 13.22 3.61 -1.43
CA PHE A 70 13.20 2.83 -2.67
C PHE A 70 12.19 3.36 -3.69
N ILE A 71 10.97 3.71 -3.25
CA ILE A 71 9.97 4.32 -4.14
C ILE A 71 10.53 5.62 -4.72
N ALA A 72 11.07 6.51 -3.87
CA ALA A 72 11.67 7.75 -4.34
C ALA A 72 12.81 7.51 -5.34
N ALA A 73 13.70 6.56 -5.04
CA ALA A 73 14.81 6.20 -5.94
C ALA A 73 14.31 5.72 -7.31
N VAL A 74 13.35 4.80 -7.35
CA VAL A 74 12.76 4.30 -8.60
C VAL A 74 12.10 5.43 -9.40
N LEU A 75 11.31 6.27 -8.73
CA LEU A 75 10.61 7.37 -9.40
C LEU A 75 11.57 8.43 -9.96
N LEU A 76 12.70 8.67 -9.29
CA LEU A 76 13.74 9.60 -9.75
C LEU A 76 14.56 9.01 -10.90
N LEU A 77 14.89 7.72 -10.84
CA LEU A 77 15.65 7.06 -11.90
C LEU A 77 14.87 6.95 -13.20
N ALA A 78 13.54 6.84 -13.14
CA ALA A 78 12.68 6.78 -14.32
C ALA A 78 12.38 8.16 -14.95
N ILE A 79 12.96 9.26 -14.46
CA ILE A 79 12.58 10.63 -14.87
C ILE A 79 12.79 10.91 -16.36
N GLU A 80 13.83 10.34 -16.97
CA GLU A 80 14.14 10.54 -18.40
C GLU A 80 13.13 9.86 -19.33
N ASN A 81 12.40 8.86 -18.82
CA ASN A 81 11.43 8.09 -19.59
C ASN A 81 10.00 8.65 -19.49
N TYR A 82 9.78 9.71 -18.73
CA TYR A 82 8.44 10.27 -18.53
C TYR A 82 8.02 11.16 -19.70
N ASP A 83 6.82 10.89 -20.22
CA ASP A 83 6.14 11.74 -21.20
C ASP A 83 4.93 12.44 -20.57
N LEU A 84 5.01 13.76 -20.46
CA LEU A 84 3.94 14.63 -19.95
C LEU A 84 2.68 14.59 -20.82
N ALA A 85 2.81 14.25 -22.12
CA ALA A 85 1.68 14.19 -23.02
C ALA A 85 0.65 13.14 -22.59
N PHE A 86 1.09 12.07 -21.90
CA PHE A 86 0.20 11.02 -21.41
C PHE A 86 -0.72 11.45 -20.25
N LEU A 87 -0.50 12.61 -19.64
CA LEU A 87 -1.42 13.16 -18.63
C LEU A 87 -2.68 13.78 -19.25
N ILE A 88 -2.71 13.96 -20.56
CA ILE A 88 -3.80 14.61 -21.29
C ILE A 88 -4.44 13.59 -22.25
N PRO A 89 -5.78 13.55 -22.38
CA PRO A 89 -6.78 14.37 -21.68
C PRO A 89 -7.08 13.89 -20.25
N VAL A 90 -7.39 14.84 -19.36
CA VAL A 90 -7.85 14.54 -18.00
C VAL A 90 -9.34 14.17 -18.04
N MET A 91 -9.70 13.02 -17.46
CA MET A 91 -11.09 12.52 -17.36
C MET A 91 -11.77 12.32 -18.74
N PRO A 92 -11.19 11.54 -19.68
CA PRO A 92 -11.81 11.29 -20.99
C PRO A 92 -13.17 10.58 -20.88
N ASP A 93 -13.30 9.66 -19.92
CA ASP A 93 -14.49 8.82 -19.70
C ASP A 93 -15.49 9.44 -18.69
N GLY A 94 -15.33 10.72 -18.34
CA GLY A 94 -16.17 11.41 -17.36
C GLY A 94 -15.93 10.97 -15.90
N ILE A 95 -16.82 11.41 -15.01
CA ILE A 95 -16.64 11.26 -13.55
C ILE A 95 -16.98 9.85 -13.03
N LYS A 96 -17.76 9.07 -13.77
CA LYS A 96 -18.22 7.73 -13.36
C LYS A 96 -17.07 6.77 -13.01
N PRO A 97 -16.03 6.59 -13.85
CA PRO A 97 -14.88 5.75 -13.50
C PRO A 97 -14.08 6.30 -12.30
N ILE A 98 -14.02 7.62 -12.12
CA ILE A 98 -13.36 8.24 -10.96
C ILE A 98 -14.07 7.85 -9.67
N LEU A 99 -15.39 7.97 -9.62
CA LEU A 99 -16.17 7.58 -8.43
C LEU A 99 -16.08 6.09 -8.16
N LYS A 100 -16.07 5.26 -9.22
CA LYS A 100 -15.86 3.81 -9.08
C LYS A 100 -14.48 3.50 -8.49
N GLY A 101 -13.43 4.14 -9.00
CA GLY A 101 -12.07 4.01 -8.46
C GLY A 101 -11.97 4.48 -7.01
N ALA A 102 -12.55 5.62 -6.68
CA ALA A 102 -12.61 6.13 -5.31
C ALA A 102 -13.31 5.17 -4.36
N PHE A 103 -14.42 4.54 -4.79
CA PHE A 103 -15.11 3.51 -4.00
C PHE A 103 -14.21 2.30 -3.72
N PHE A 104 -13.50 1.77 -4.74
CA PHE A 104 -12.56 0.67 -4.52
C PHE A 104 -11.39 1.06 -3.60
N SER A 105 -10.78 2.23 -3.83
CA SER A 105 -9.67 2.72 -3.02
C SER A 105 -10.08 2.99 -1.57
N SER A 106 -11.33 3.41 -1.33
CA SER A 106 -11.87 3.60 0.02
C SER A 106 -11.90 2.30 0.84
N GLY A 107 -12.09 1.15 0.17
CA GLY A 107 -11.99 -0.17 0.76
C GLY A 107 -10.54 -0.56 1.00
N PHE A 108 -9.77 -0.76 -0.08
CA PHE A 108 -8.35 -1.07 0.02
C PHE A 108 -7.52 -0.01 -0.72
N PRO A 109 -6.52 0.62 -0.08
CA PRO A 109 -5.91 0.24 1.20
C PRO A 109 -6.47 0.96 2.45
N TYR A 110 -7.46 1.84 2.33
CA TYR A 110 -7.79 2.79 3.42
C TYR A 110 -8.72 2.28 4.53
N ALA A 111 -9.45 1.18 4.34
CA ALA A 111 -10.33 0.66 5.39
C ALA A 111 -9.55 0.17 6.63
N GLU A 112 -8.28 -0.19 6.48
CA GLU A 112 -7.41 -0.63 7.59
C GLU A 112 -7.15 0.49 8.60
N CYS A 113 -7.19 1.76 8.17
CA CYS A 113 -7.07 2.89 9.08
C CYS A 113 -8.18 2.87 10.16
N PHE A 114 -9.38 2.42 9.81
CA PHE A 114 -10.47 2.25 10.78
C PHE A 114 -10.20 1.09 11.73
N LEU A 115 -9.60 -0.01 11.27
CA LEU A 115 -9.23 -1.13 12.14
C LEU A 115 -8.20 -0.70 13.19
N PHE A 116 -7.22 0.13 12.83
CA PHE A 116 -6.23 0.63 13.77
C PHE A 116 -6.80 1.52 14.89
N THR A 117 -8.03 2.05 14.74
CA THR A 117 -8.71 2.77 15.84
C THR A 117 -8.96 1.88 17.06
N MET A 118 -8.95 0.54 16.90
CA MET A 118 -9.01 -0.39 18.03
C MET A 118 -7.84 -0.23 19.02
N LEU A 119 -6.74 0.38 18.58
CA LEU A 119 -5.58 0.66 19.43
C LEU A 119 -5.74 1.93 20.27
N PHE A 120 -6.68 2.81 19.94
CA PHE A 120 -6.86 4.10 20.61
C PHE A 120 -7.12 3.98 22.12
N PRO A 121 -7.91 3.01 22.63
CA PRO A 121 -8.10 2.84 24.07
C PRO A 121 -6.80 2.52 24.84
N PHE A 122 -5.77 2.05 24.14
CA PHE A 122 -4.47 1.68 24.72
C PHE A 122 -3.44 2.82 24.62
N VAL A 123 -3.78 3.95 23.99
CA VAL A 123 -2.91 5.12 23.90
C VAL A 123 -2.90 5.89 25.23
N LYS A 124 -1.75 6.45 25.58
CA LYS A 124 -1.58 7.29 26.78
C LYS A 124 -2.52 8.50 26.73
N LYS A 125 -3.38 8.62 27.75
CA LYS A 125 -4.30 9.77 27.93
C LYS A 125 -3.56 11.11 27.92
N GLY A 126 -4.15 12.13 27.29
CA GLY A 126 -3.57 13.48 27.19
C GLY A 126 -2.59 13.68 26.02
N THR A 127 -2.47 12.69 25.13
CA THR A 127 -1.68 12.80 23.89
C THR A 127 -2.52 12.99 22.63
N ASP A 128 -3.84 13.09 22.78
CA ASP A 128 -4.82 13.01 21.69
C ASP A 128 -4.60 14.06 20.60
N GLY A 129 -4.31 15.31 20.97
CA GLY A 129 -4.02 16.38 19.99
C GLY A 129 -2.76 16.14 19.17
N LYS A 130 -1.70 15.59 19.78
CA LYS A 130 -0.45 15.26 19.07
C LYS A 130 -0.64 14.03 18.19
N LEU A 131 -1.35 13.01 18.69
CA LEU A 131 -1.67 11.81 17.95
C LEU A 131 -2.49 12.13 16.71
N ASN A 132 -3.59 12.89 16.84
CA ASN A 132 -4.44 13.26 15.71
C ASN A 132 -3.64 13.99 14.63
N ARG A 133 -2.81 14.96 15.01
CA ARG A 133 -1.94 15.68 14.07
C ARG A 133 -0.97 14.73 13.35
N ALA A 134 -0.35 13.81 14.08
CA ALA A 134 0.57 12.83 13.50
C ALA A 134 -0.16 11.88 12.54
N MET A 135 -1.37 11.43 12.87
CA MET A 135 -2.18 10.58 12.02
C MET A 135 -2.60 11.27 10.71
N PHE A 136 -3.10 12.51 10.80
CA PHE A 136 -3.45 13.31 9.61
C PHE A 136 -2.24 13.60 8.73
N LEU A 137 -1.07 13.84 9.33
CA LEU A 137 0.17 14.01 8.59
C LEU A 137 0.59 12.72 7.88
N ALA A 138 0.57 11.59 8.58
CA ALA A 138 0.91 10.28 7.99
C ALA A 138 -0.04 9.91 6.83
N LEU A 139 -1.34 10.15 7.01
CA LEU A 139 -2.34 9.93 5.96
C LEU A 139 -2.10 10.84 4.75
N SER A 140 -1.85 12.13 4.98
CA SER A 140 -1.55 13.09 3.91
C SER A 140 -0.31 12.69 3.13
N ILE A 141 0.77 12.27 3.82
CA ILE A 141 1.99 11.80 3.17
C ILE A 141 1.71 10.55 2.34
N ASN A 142 0.96 9.58 2.86
CA ASN A 142 0.61 8.37 2.12
C ASN A 142 -0.20 8.67 0.85
N ILE A 143 -1.22 9.53 0.95
CA ILE A 143 -2.02 9.97 -0.20
C ILE A 143 -1.13 10.66 -1.23
N ALA A 144 -0.24 11.57 -0.81
CA ALA A 144 0.69 12.23 -1.70
C ALA A 144 1.60 11.24 -2.42
N THR A 145 2.19 10.27 -1.70
CA THR A 145 3.03 9.23 -2.31
C THR A 145 2.25 8.39 -3.32
N LEU A 146 1.02 8.00 -3.01
CA LEU A 146 0.17 7.24 -3.93
C LEU A 146 -0.18 8.04 -5.20
N CYS A 147 -0.54 9.32 -5.05
CA CYS A 147 -0.83 10.21 -6.17
C CYS A 147 0.40 10.41 -7.06
N ILE A 148 1.56 10.70 -6.46
CA ILE A 148 2.83 10.89 -7.21
C ILE A 148 3.17 9.61 -7.98
N SER A 149 3.13 8.45 -7.31
CA SER A 149 3.36 7.14 -7.93
C SER A 149 2.42 6.88 -9.12
N THR A 150 1.14 7.22 -8.97
CA THR A 150 0.13 7.06 -10.03
C THR A 150 0.40 7.98 -11.21
N ILE A 151 0.73 9.25 -10.95
CA ILE A 151 1.08 10.23 -12.00
C ILE A 151 2.31 9.77 -12.78
N CYS A 152 3.39 9.37 -12.09
CA CYS A 152 4.59 8.84 -12.73
C CYS A 152 4.29 7.58 -13.56
N THR A 153 3.42 6.70 -13.06
CA THR A 153 2.97 5.51 -13.81
C THR A 153 2.25 5.88 -15.09
N ILE A 154 1.37 6.90 -15.07
CA ILE A 154 0.69 7.41 -16.26
C ILE A 154 1.69 8.04 -17.23
N MET A 155 2.63 8.85 -16.74
CA MET A 155 3.66 9.50 -17.57
C MET A 155 4.60 8.49 -18.23
N LEU A 156 4.80 7.31 -17.66
CA LEU A 156 5.65 6.29 -18.26
C LEU A 156 4.87 5.37 -19.21
N PHE A 157 3.70 4.87 -18.79
CA PHE A 157 2.99 3.81 -19.51
C PHE A 157 1.76 4.29 -20.30
N GLY A 158 1.34 5.54 -20.12
CA GLY A 158 0.18 6.14 -20.78
C GLY A 158 -1.07 5.25 -20.70
N PRO A 159 -1.68 4.86 -21.84
CA PRO A 159 -2.88 4.02 -21.85
C PRO A 159 -2.74 2.66 -21.13
N LEU A 160 -1.51 2.16 -20.98
CA LEU A 160 -1.23 0.87 -20.32
C LEU A 160 -1.16 0.98 -18.79
N ALA A 161 -1.13 2.19 -18.23
CA ALA A 161 -1.01 2.42 -16.79
C ALA A 161 -2.12 1.73 -15.98
N GLY A 162 -3.34 1.63 -16.53
CA GLY A 162 -4.48 0.98 -15.86
C GLY A 162 -4.48 -0.56 -15.92
N VAL A 163 -3.65 -1.15 -16.77
CA VAL A 163 -3.61 -2.62 -16.99
C VAL A 163 -2.35 -3.23 -16.39
N LYS A 164 -1.26 -2.44 -16.29
CA LYS A 164 0.00 -2.86 -15.68
C LYS A 164 -0.15 -3.02 -14.18
N LYS A 165 -0.15 -4.28 -13.74
CA LYS A 165 -0.04 -4.63 -12.31
C LYS A 165 1.38 -4.32 -11.82
N TYR A 166 1.51 -4.05 -10.52
CA TYR A 166 2.79 -3.83 -9.86
C TYR A 166 3.57 -2.64 -10.45
N SER A 167 2.88 -1.51 -10.64
CA SER A 167 3.38 -0.35 -11.38
C SER A 167 4.78 0.08 -10.98
N ILE A 168 5.06 0.34 -9.69
CA ILE A 168 6.40 0.74 -9.23
C ILE A 168 7.49 -0.29 -9.59
N TYR A 169 7.18 -1.58 -9.52
CA TYR A 169 8.13 -2.62 -9.92
C TYR A 169 8.39 -2.58 -11.44
N GLU A 170 7.36 -2.37 -12.24
CA GLU A 170 7.51 -2.23 -13.69
C GLU A 170 8.26 -0.94 -14.06
N LEU A 171 8.06 0.18 -13.34
CA LEU A 171 8.86 1.41 -13.49
C LEU A 171 10.35 1.15 -13.21
N ALA A 172 10.67 0.29 -12.23
CA ALA A 172 12.07 -0.03 -11.91
C ALA A 172 12.73 -0.96 -12.94
N ARG A 173 11.96 -1.58 -13.83
CA ARG A 173 12.44 -2.54 -14.83
C ARG A 173 12.71 -1.89 -16.20
N THR A 174 12.12 -0.74 -16.47
CA THR A 174 12.37 0.08 -17.67
C THR A 174 13.65 0.86 -17.54
#